data_AF-A0A231NXH7-F1
#
_entry.id   AF-A0A231NXH7-F1
#
_cell.length_a   1.000
_cell.length_b   1.000
_cell.length_c   1.000
_cell.angle_alpha   90.00
_cell.angle_beta   90.00
_cell.angle_gamma   90.00
#
_symmetry.space_group_name_H-M   'P 1'
#
loop_
_entity.id
_entity.type
_entity.pdbx_description
1 polymer ?
#
loop_
_entity_poly.entity_id
_entity_poly.type
_entity_poly.pdbx_seq_one_letter_code
_entity_poly.pdbx_strand_id
1 'polypeptide(L)'
;MMEPYESLVNAIIIQAVKDYRKAIRFLKHHPHTPDLDNDPQKIALRDKVIKNENERGAVERFFRSGWFEMLSSLDGEVLLKKVCEMEVG
;
A
#
# COMPACT_ATOMS: atom_id res chain seq x y z
N MET A 1 17.62 -0.41 25.32
CA MET A 1 16.24 -0.95 25.38
C MET A 1 15.46 -0.18 24.35
N MET A 2 14.77 -0.86 23.42
CA MET A 2 13.87 -0.16 22.51
C MET A 2 12.63 0.22 23.31
N GLU A 3 12.27 1.51 23.33
CA GLU A 3 11.11 1.97 24.09
C GLU A 3 9.84 1.29 23.54
N PRO A 4 8.87 0.88 24.39
CA PRO A 4 7.64 0.19 23.93
C PRO A 4 6.89 0.92 22.81
N TYR A 5 6.98 2.26 22.79
CA TYR A 5 6.41 3.11 21.75
C TYR A 5 7.08 2.92 20.39
N GLU A 6 8.41 2.87 20.35
CA GLU A 6 9.17 2.65 19.11
C GLU A 6 8.84 1.28 18.50
N SER A 7 8.71 0.25 19.35
CA SER A 7 8.32 -1.09 18.90
C SER A 7 6.94 -1.10 18.23
N LEU A 8 5.97 -0.39 18.82
CA LEU A 8 4.62 -0.27 18.25
C LEU A 8 4.64 0.48 16.90
N VAL A 9 5.32 1.61 16.84
CA VAL A 9 5.45 2.41 15.63
C VAL A 9 6.10 1.61 14.50
N ASN A 10 7.20 0.92 14.80
CA ASN A 10 7.88 0.06 13.86
C ASN A 10 6.96 -1.07 13.36
N ALA A 11 6.16 -1.67 14.24
CA ALA A 11 5.20 -2.69 13.86
C ALA A 11 4.12 -2.16 12.89
N ILE A 12 3.60 -0.95 13.13
CA ILE A 12 2.62 -0.30 12.25
C ILE A 12 3.24 -0.04 10.87
N ILE A 13 4.46 0.52 10.83
CA ILE A 13 5.17 0.80 9.57
C ILE A 13 5.41 -0.50 8.78
N ILE A 14 5.90 -1.55 9.45
CA ILE A 14 6.14 -2.86 8.82
C ILE A 14 4.84 -3.43 8.26
N GLN A 15 3.73 -3.31 8.99
CA GLN A 15 2.44 -3.81 8.55
C GLN A 15 1.93 -3.04 7.33
N ALA A 16 2.00 -1.70 7.35
CA ALA A 16 1.63 -0.85 6.22
C ALA A 16 2.43 -1.20 4.96
N VAL A 17 3.75 -1.42 5.08
CA VAL A 17 4.58 -1.87 3.95
C VAL A 17 4.11 -3.23 3.42
N LYS A 18 3.80 -4.20 4.29
CA LYS A 18 3.31 -5.52 3.85
C LYS A 18 2.01 -5.42 3.07
N ASP A 19 1.09 -4.58 3.51
CA ASP A 19 -0.21 -4.42 2.85
C ASP A 19 -0.08 -3.65 1.53
N TYR A 20 0.80 -2.65 1.48
CA TYR A 20 1.19 -1.99 0.22
C TYR A 20 1.75 -2.97 -0.80
N ARG A 21 2.71 -3.82 -0.39
CA ARG A 21 3.34 -4.82 -1.28
C ARG A 21 2.31 -5.77 -1.89
N LYS A 22 1.37 -6.26 -1.08
CA LYS A 22 0.29 -7.14 -1.56
C LYS A 22 -0.60 -6.41 -2.58
N ALA A 23 -0.98 -5.17 -2.29
CA ALA A 23 -1.84 -4.38 -3.15
C ALA A 23 -1.17 -4.11 -4.51
N ILE A 24 0.06 -3.59 -4.53
CA ILE A 24 0.76 -3.27 -5.78
C ILE A 24 1.05 -4.53 -6.60
N ARG A 25 1.38 -5.66 -5.96
CA ARG A 25 1.60 -6.94 -6.65
C ARG A 25 0.30 -7.45 -7.29
N PHE A 26 -0.82 -7.36 -6.57
CA PHE A 26 -2.13 -7.74 -7.12
C PHE A 26 -2.49 -6.88 -8.34
N LEU A 27 -2.33 -5.56 -8.23
CA LEU A 27 -2.64 -4.59 -9.28
C LEU A 27 -1.72 -4.72 -10.49
N LYS A 28 -0.46 -5.14 -10.31
CA LYS A 28 0.47 -5.46 -11.42
C LYS A 28 -0.09 -6.58 -12.32
N HIS A 29 -0.67 -7.61 -11.73
CA HIS A 29 -1.26 -8.73 -12.47
C HIS A 29 -2.70 -8.50 -12.91
N HIS A 30 -3.41 -7.56 -12.27
CA HIS A 30 -4.81 -7.25 -12.55
C HIS A 30 -4.98 -5.73 -12.71
N PRO A 31 -4.51 -5.15 -13.82
CA PRO A 31 -4.71 -3.73 -14.08
C PRO A 31 -6.20 -3.45 -14.23
N HIS A 32 -6.64 -2.30 -13.71
CA HIS A 32 -8.01 -1.84 -13.92
C HIS A 32 -8.19 -1.48 -15.41
N THR A 33 -8.88 -2.35 -16.15
CA THR A 33 -9.25 -2.11 -17.54
C THR A 33 -10.73 -1.70 -17.65
N PRO A 34 -11.12 -0.89 -18.64
CA PRO A 34 -12.51 -0.51 -18.86
C PRO A 34 -13.45 -1.71 -19.06
N ASP A 35 -12.94 -2.83 -19.59
CA ASP A 35 -13.70 -4.07 -19.74
C ASP A 35 -14.14 -4.68 -18.41
N LEU A 36 -13.41 -4.43 -17.31
CA LEU A 36 -13.78 -4.93 -15.98
C LEU A 36 -15.01 -4.24 -15.41
N ASP A 37 -15.27 -2.99 -15.81
CA ASP A 37 -16.44 -2.23 -15.34
C ASP A 37 -17.72 -2.59 -16.09
N ASN A 38 -17.59 -3.07 -17.32
CA ASN A 38 -18.73 -3.34 -18.21
C ASN A 38 -19.13 -4.83 -18.26
N ASP A 39 -18.29 -5.75 -17.78
CA ASP A 39 -18.54 -7.19 -17.83
C ASP A 39 -19.16 -7.70 -16.51
N PRO A 40 -20.45 -8.10 -16.50
CA PRO A 40 -21.12 -8.61 -15.30
C PRO A 40 -20.51 -9.89 -14.74
N GLN A 41 -19.76 -10.64 -15.55
CA GLN A 41 -19.11 -11.89 -15.12
C GLN A 41 -17.83 -11.62 -14.32
N LYS A 42 -17.32 -10.38 -14.35
CA LYS A 42 -16.06 -9.98 -13.68
C LYS A 42 -16.25 -9.08 -12.46
N ILE A 43 -17.48 -8.94 -11.96
CA ILE A 43 -17.80 -8.11 -10.77
C ILE A 43 -16.89 -8.47 -9.58
N ALA A 44 -16.73 -9.76 -9.27
CA ALA A 44 -15.88 -10.19 -8.16
C ALA A 44 -14.39 -9.85 -8.33
N LEU A 45 -13.90 -9.81 -9.57
CA LEU A 45 -12.53 -9.37 -9.87
C LEU A 45 -12.42 -7.86 -9.76
N ARG A 46 -13.38 -7.11 -10.31
CA ARG A 46 -13.48 -5.66 -10.19
C ARG A 46 -13.47 -5.20 -8.73
N ASP A 47 -14.30 -5.82 -7.88
CA ASP A 47 -14.37 -5.47 -6.45
C ASP A 47 -13.04 -5.72 -5.74
N LYS A 48 -12.31 -6.77 -6.13
CA LYS A 48 -10.95 -7.02 -5.63
C LYS A 48 -9.97 -5.96 -6.12
N VAL A 49 -10.01 -5.56 -7.40
CA VAL A 49 -9.15 -4.50 -7.96
C VAL A 49 -9.39 -3.20 -7.19
N ILE A 50 -10.64 -2.74 -7.10
CA ILE A 50 -11.01 -1.52 -6.38
C ILE A 50 -10.56 -1.57 -4.92
N LYS A 51 -10.73 -2.71 -4.25
CA LYS A 51 -10.24 -2.89 -2.88
C LYS A 51 -8.73 -2.70 -2.78
N ASN A 52 -7.96 -3.29 -3.69
CA ASN A 52 -6.50 -3.16 -3.68
C ASN A 52 -6.04 -1.74 -4.07
N GLU A 53 -6.76 -1.04 -4.94
CA GLU A 53 -6.48 0.37 -5.25
C GLU A 53 -6.71 1.28 -4.04
N ASN A 54 -7.83 1.05 -3.33
CA ASN A 54 -8.12 1.76 -2.09
C ASN A 54 -7.08 1.47 -1.01
N GLU A 55 -6.65 0.21 -0.86
CA GLU A 55 -5.59 -0.17 0.08
C GLU A 55 -4.26 0.52 -0.28
N ARG A 56 -3.87 0.48 -1.56
CA ARG A 56 -2.69 1.19 -2.07
C ARG A 56 -2.75 2.67 -1.72
N GLY A 57 -3.88 3.32 -2.01
CA GLY A 57 -4.09 4.75 -1.74
C GLY A 57 -4.10 5.09 -0.25
N ALA A 58 -4.68 4.24 0.60
CA ALA A 58 -4.70 4.42 2.04
C ALA A 58 -3.28 4.38 2.63
N VAL A 59 -2.47 3.41 2.18
CA VAL A 59 -1.09 3.29 2.62
C VAL A 59 -0.21 4.43 2.09
N GLU A 60 -0.38 4.85 0.84
CA GLU A 60 0.32 6.03 0.32
C GLU A 60 -0.02 7.29 1.12
N ARG A 61 -1.30 7.50 1.43
CA ARG A 61 -1.74 8.61 2.26
C ARG A 61 -1.15 8.54 3.67
N PHE A 62 -1.03 7.35 4.24
CA PHE A 62 -0.39 7.14 5.54
C PHE A 62 1.07 7.59 5.52
N PHE A 63 1.87 7.09 4.56
CA PHE A 63 3.29 7.44 4.45
C PHE A 63 3.54 8.91 4.08
N ARG A 64 2.60 9.55 3.36
CA ARG A 64 2.62 10.98 3.05
C ARG A 64 2.03 11.86 4.15
N SER A 65 1.51 11.28 5.23
CA SER A 65 0.87 12.04 6.30
C SER A 65 1.89 12.59 7.29
N GLY A 66 1.58 13.74 7.89
CA GLY A 66 2.38 14.28 9.01
C GLY A 66 2.42 13.38 10.24
N TRP A 67 1.56 12.36 10.33
CA TRP A 67 1.64 11.35 11.38
C TRP A 67 2.85 10.44 11.19
N PHE A 68 3.14 10.02 9.95
CA PHE A 68 4.33 9.23 9.66
C PHE A 68 5.62 10.04 9.92
N GLU A 69 5.65 11.31 9.52
CA GLU A 69 6.77 12.23 9.79
C GLU A 69 7.00 12.48 11.29
N MET A 70 5.92 12.53 12.08
CA MET A 70 6.03 12.64 13.54
C MET A 70 6.57 11.37 14.20
N LEU A 71 6.23 10.21 13.64
CA LEU A 71 6.61 8.90 14.17
C LEU A 71 7.98 8.42 13.70
N SER A 72 8.49 8.99 12.61
CA SER A 72 9.72 8.55 11.97
C SER A 72 10.44 9.72 11.30
N SER A 73 11.76 9.76 11.41
CA SER A 73 12.60 10.69 10.66
C SER A 73 12.83 10.27 9.19
N LEU A 74 12.13 9.25 8.72
CA LEU A 74 12.23 8.72 7.36
C LEU A 74 11.34 9.50 6.39
N ASP A 75 11.78 9.58 5.13
CA ASP A 75 10.96 10.11 4.05
C ASP A 75 10.03 9.01 3.50
N GLY A 76 8.72 9.22 3.65
CA GLY A 76 7.69 8.28 3.24
C GLY A 76 7.61 8.06 1.74
N GLU A 77 7.93 9.07 0.91
CA GLU A 77 7.95 8.94 -0.55
C GLU A 77 9.13 8.10 -1.01
N VAL A 78 10.31 8.31 -0.42
CA VAL A 78 11.49 7.50 -0.71
C VAL A 78 11.23 6.03 -0.33
N LEU A 79 10.53 5.80 0.78
CA LEU A 79 10.16 4.45 1.22
C LEU A 79 9.19 3.79 0.23
N LEU A 80 8.10 4.48 -0.14
CA LEU A 80 7.13 4.00 -1.12
C LEU A 80 7.79 3.68 -2.47
N LYS A 81 8.65 4.57 -2.97
CA LYS A 81 9.38 4.38 -4.23
C LYS A 81 10.26 3.14 -4.19
N LYS A 82 11.04 2.96 -3.14
CA LYS A 82 11.88 1.75 -2.96
C LYS A 82 11.05 0.47 -2.90
N VAL A 83 9.92 0.49 -2.18
CA VAL A 83 9.04 -0.69 -2.09
C VAL A 83 8.45 -1.02 -3.46
N CYS A 84 8.04 0.00 -4.24
CA CYS A 84 7.56 -0.18 -5.60
C CYS A 84 8.64 -0.76 -6.51
N GLU A 85 9.86 -0.20 -6.47
CA GLU A 85 11.01 -0.70 -7.25
C GLU A 85 11.35 -2.16 -6.91
N MET A 86 11.31 -2.56 -5.63
CA MET A 86 11.61 -3.94 -5.21
C MET A 86 10.55 -4.97 -5.61
N GLU A 87 9.28 -4.57 -5.74
CA GLU A 87 8.17 -5.47 -6.06
C GLU A 87 7.79 -5.46 -7.55
N VAL A 88 7.98 -4.33 -8.22
CA VAL A 88 7.58 -4.10 -9.61
C VAL A 88 8.74 -4.25 -10.58
N GLY A 89 9.99 -4.20 -10.10
CA GLY A 89 11.20 -4.56 -10.86
C GLY A 89 11.25 -6.01 -11.33
#